data_AF-L8GQP8-F1
#
_entry.id   AF-L8GQP8-F1
#
_cell.length_a   1.000
_cell.length_b   1.000
_cell.length_c   1.000
_cell.angle_alpha   90.00
_cell.angle_beta   90.00
_cell.angle_gamma   90.00
#
_symmetry.space_group_name_H-M   'P 1'
#
loop_
_entity.id
_entity.type
_entity.pdbx_description
1 polymer ?
#
loop_
_entity_poly.entity_id
_entity_poly.type
_entity_poly.pdbx_seq_one_letter_code
_entity_poly.pdbx_strand_id
1 'polypeptide(L)'
;MMTAEDELLGCGSRQLFQPTSPNRRTSTGEGEHDDAEFNASLPPEIVFHIFSFLPADEIRKTVPLVCHTWKALAGDEMLWKCLLQREFRLTFSEEVVRHMDVRWSAYYYALLEKRTDFDASYNDPDKKILGCQHYQRNVKILAECCQRFFAKGPACLSPVCQGKHLALYYCSVCNFWDNTPGKSIFHCPDCNVCYLGRGLGVDYYHCTECNMCFDKRYQASHKHITHKKMVEVVPPVDEEEAEG
;
A
#
# COMPACT_ATOMS: atom_id res chain seq x y z
N MET A 1 6.47 -36.44 27.84
CA MET A 1 7.38 -35.68 28.72
C MET A 1 8.01 -34.58 27.87
N MET A 2 7.67 -33.32 28.19
CA MET A 2 8.51 -32.08 28.25
C MET A 2 9.64 -31.89 27.21
N THR A 3 9.89 -30.76 26.55
CA THR A 3 9.59 -29.30 26.70
C THR A 3 9.97 -28.60 25.37
N ALA A 4 9.22 -27.63 24.81
CA ALA A 4 9.12 -26.17 25.06
C ALA A 4 10.40 -25.34 24.72
N GLU A 5 10.22 -24.29 23.90
CA GLU A 5 10.91 -22.97 23.81
C GLU A 5 10.70 -22.39 22.38
N ASP A 6 9.70 -21.53 22.14
CA ASP A 6 9.69 -20.05 22.25
C ASP A 6 10.79 -19.32 21.46
N GLU A 7 10.53 -19.05 20.16
CA GLU A 7 11.23 -18.01 19.40
C GLU A 7 10.35 -16.74 19.31
N LEU A 8 10.63 -15.80 20.19
CA LEU A 8 10.17 -14.42 20.15
C LEU A 8 10.90 -13.67 19.02
N LEU A 9 10.26 -13.53 17.86
CA LEU A 9 10.75 -12.65 16.78
C LEU A 9 10.42 -11.19 17.10
N GLY A 10 11.46 -10.45 17.52
CA GLY A 10 11.42 -9.03 17.82
C GLY A 10 11.09 -8.18 16.57
N CYS A 11 10.15 -7.25 16.73
CA CYS A 11 9.88 -6.21 15.73
C CYS A 11 10.90 -5.07 15.90
N GLY A 12 11.62 -4.76 14.82
CA GLY A 12 12.73 -3.83 14.80
C GLY A 12 12.35 -2.39 15.17
N SER A 13 13.21 -1.76 15.95
CA SER A 13 13.10 -0.36 16.36
C SER A 13 13.26 0.60 15.17
N ARG A 14 12.33 1.51 14.97
CA ARG A 14 12.53 2.72 14.14
C ARG A 14 12.15 3.97 14.92
N GLN A 15 13.09 4.91 14.98
CA GLN A 15 12.92 6.25 15.53
C GLN A 15 12.01 7.06 14.59
N LEU A 16 10.97 7.69 15.13
CA LEU A 16 10.14 8.67 14.43
C LEU A 16 10.17 10.04 15.13
N PHE A 17 10.11 11.06 14.27
CA PHE A 17 10.32 12.49 14.50
C PHE A 17 9.54 13.11 15.69
N GLN A 18 10.22 13.97 16.44
CA GLN A 18 9.61 14.81 17.48
C GLN A 18 9.03 16.11 16.89
N PRO A 19 7.80 16.51 17.23
CA PRO A 19 7.30 17.85 16.96
C PRO A 19 7.79 18.82 18.04
N THR A 20 8.42 19.92 17.63
CA THR A 20 8.83 21.02 18.51
C THR A 20 7.61 21.78 19.02
N SER A 21 7.53 22.02 20.34
CA SER A 21 6.56 22.95 20.94
C SER A 21 7.29 24.01 21.78
N PRO A 22 6.76 25.25 21.91
CA PRO A 22 7.54 26.42 22.27
C PRO A 22 7.70 26.61 23.79
N ASN A 23 8.80 27.26 24.14
CA ASN A 23 9.33 27.46 25.48
C ASN A 23 8.62 28.63 26.21
N ARG A 24 8.15 28.41 27.45
CA ARG A 24 7.96 29.49 28.44
C ARG A 24 8.26 28.99 29.85
N ARG A 25 9.11 29.74 30.57
CA ARG A 25 9.69 29.38 31.87
C ARG A 25 9.19 30.29 33.00
N THR A 26 9.37 29.75 34.22
CA THR A 26 9.46 30.34 35.59
C THR A 26 8.15 30.77 36.28
N SER A 27 7.89 30.53 37.57
CA SER A 27 8.72 30.12 38.73
C SER A 27 7.89 29.68 39.97
N THR A 28 8.44 28.70 40.73
CA THR A 28 8.49 28.55 42.22
C THR A 28 7.23 28.58 43.11
N GLY A 29 7.02 27.50 43.85
CA GLY A 29 6.24 27.43 45.10
C GLY A 29 6.25 26.00 45.67
N GLU A 30 6.70 25.85 46.93
CA GLU A 30 6.91 24.57 47.63
C GLU A 30 5.60 24.02 48.25
N GLY A 31 5.48 22.69 48.24
CA GLY A 31 4.68 21.91 49.21
C GLY A 31 3.23 21.61 48.82
N GLU A 32 3.00 20.41 48.26
CA GLU A 32 1.81 19.60 48.53
C GLU A 32 2.06 18.15 48.08
N HIS A 33 1.43 17.22 48.78
CA HIS A 33 1.61 15.77 48.67
C HIS A 33 1.01 15.29 47.34
N ASP A 34 1.80 15.24 46.27
CA ASP A 34 1.33 14.75 44.98
C ASP A 34 1.44 13.22 44.91
N ASP A 35 0.39 12.54 45.36
CA ASP A 35 0.02 11.19 44.88
C ASP A 35 -0.37 11.21 43.37
N ALA A 36 0.12 12.19 42.61
CA ALA A 36 -0.34 12.57 41.27
C ALA A 36 0.72 12.35 40.18
N GLU A 37 1.86 11.72 40.48
CA GLU A 37 2.85 11.33 39.46
C GLU A 37 2.64 9.90 38.93
N PHE A 38 1.41 9.36 39.04
CA PHE A 38 0.98 8.15 38.33
C PHE A 38 0.01 8.48 37.18
N ASN A 39 0.15 9.65 36.56
CA ASN A 39 -0.39 9.90 35.22
C ASN A 39 0.71 9.80 34.17
N ALA A 40 1.67 8.89 34.38
CA ALA A 40 2.61 8.46 33.35
C ALA A 40 1.81 7.75 32.25
N SER A 41 1.38 8.52 31.25
CA SER A 41 0.91 7.95 29.99
C SER A 41 1.98 6.99 29.49
N LEU A 42 1.65 5.70 29.38
CA LEU A 42 2.57 4.68 28.91
C LEU A 42 3.21 5.11 27.57
N PRO A 43 4.49 4.80 27.32
CA PRO A 43 5.11 5.05 26.03
C PRO A 43 4.29 4.43 24.89
N PRO A 44 4.19 5.08 23.72
CA PRO A 44 3.40 4.58 22.59
C PRO A 44 3.73 3.14 22.18
N GLU A 45 4.99 2.73 22.34
CA GLU A 45 5.47 1.37 22.03
C GLU A 45 4.88 0.32 22.98
N ILE A 46 4.73 0.67 24.26
CA ILE A 46 4.12 -0.22 25.25
C ILE A 46 2.61 -0.31 25.00
N VAL A 47 1.97 0.82 24.68
CA VAL A 47 0.55 0.84 24.31
C VAL A 47 0.30 0.04 23.04
N PHE A 48 1.17 0.18 22.03
CA PHE A 48 1.13 -0.63 20.80
C PHE A 48 1.26 -2.13 21.13
N HIS A 49 2.20 -2.50 21.99
CA HIS A 49 2.39 -3.89 22.40
C HIS A 49 1.13 -4.44 23.10
N ILE A 50 0.53 -3.67 24.02
CA ILE A 50 -0.75 -4.02 24.65
C ILE A 50 -1.84 -4.21 23.59
N PHE A 51 -1.98 -3.27 22.66
CA PHE A 51 -2.97 -3.34 21.58
C PHE A 51 -2.79 -4.57 20.70
N SER A 52 -1.54 -5.02 20.48
CA SER A 52 -1.25 -6.24 19.74
C SER A 52 -1.78 -7.51 20.41
N PHE A 53 -2.16 -7.45 21.70
CA PHE A 53 -2.83 -8.51 22.46
C PHE A 53 -4.35 -8.35 22.54
N LEU A 54 -4.92 -7.19 22.22
CA LEU A 54 -6.37 -6.98 22.23
C LEU A 54 -7.03 -7.57 20.98
N PRO A 55 -8.31 -8.01 21.04
CA PRO A 55 -9.06 -8.41 19.86
C PRO A 55 -9.21 -7.25 18.87
N ALA A 56 -9.14 -7.54 17.56
CA ALA A 56 -9.25 -6.50 16.54
C ALA A 56 -10.57 -5.70 16.58
N ASP A 57 -11.66 -6.28 17.10
CA ASP A 57 -12.93 -5.56 17.27
C ASP A 57 -12.81 -4.42 18.29
N GLU A 58 -12.07 -4.63 19.38
CA GLU A 58 -11.81 -3.60 20.37
C GLU A 58 -10.88 -2.51 19.82
N ILE A 59 -9.82 -2.91 19.12
CA ILE A 59 -8.91 -1.96 18.44
C ILE A 59 -9.68 -1.03 17.50
N ARG A 60 -10.72 -1.52 16.84
CA ARG A 60 -11.54 -0.73 15.93
C ARG A 60 -12.58 0.14 16.64
N LYS A 61 -13.30 -0.41 17.61
CA LYS A 61 -14.52 0.20 18.16
C LYS A 61 -14.27 1.01 19.43
N THR A 62 -13.42 0.52 20.33
CA THR A 62 -13.32 1.04 21.70
C THR A 62 -12.04 1.85 21.90
N VAL A 63 -10.90 1.32 21.48
CA VAL A 63 -9.58 1.95 21.64
C VAL A 63 -9.50 3.37 21.04
N PRO A 64 -10.03 3.67 19.84
CA PRO A 64 -9.92 5.00 19.25
C PRO A 64 -10.72 6.07 19.98
N LEU A 65 -11.62 5.69 20.89
CA LEU A 65 -12.47 6.59 21.66
C LEU A 65 -11.79 7.10 22.94
N VAL A 66 -10.64 6.52 23.33
CA VAL A 66 -9.96 6.86 24.58
C VAL A 66 -9.23 8.20 24.49
N CYS A 67 -8.35 8.37 23.49
CA CYS A 67 -7.65 9.63 23.24
C CYS A 67 -7.07 9.67 21.81
N HIS A 68 -6.51 10.83 21.41
CA HIS A 68 -5.88 11.00 20.10
C HIS A 68 -4.69 10.07 19.85
N THR A 69 -3.85 9.83 20.87
CA THR A 69 -2.70 8.91 20.76
C THR A 69 -3.16 7.47 20.50
N TRP A 70 -4.19 7.02 21.22
CA TRP A 70 -4.74 5.67 21.06
C TRP A 70 -5.44 5.52 19.71
N LYS A 71 -6.15 6.55 19.25
CA LYS A 71 -6.70 6.60 17.90
C LYS A 71 -5.62 6.49 16.82
N ALA A 72 -4.49 7.18 16.99
CA ALA A 72 -3.38 7.09 16.06
C ALA A 72 -2.76 5.68 16.03
N LEU A 73 -2.48 5.10 17.21
CA LEU A 73 -1.93 3.75 17.33
C LEU A 73 -2.90 2.66 16.84
N ALA A 74 -4.20 2.81 17.07
CA ALA A 74 -5.22 1.91 16.53
C ALA A 74 -5.35 1.97 15.00
N GLY A 75 -4.94 3.09 14.40
CA GLY A 75 -4.84 3.24 12.94
C GLY A 75 -3.49 2.77 12.37
N ASP A 76 -2.57 2.31 13.20
CA ASP A 76 -1.24 1.92 12.76
C ASP A 76 -1.28 0.60 11.96
N GLU A 77 -0.76 0.64 10.74
CA GLU A 77 -0.85 -0.49 9.82
C GLU A 77 0.02 -1.68 10.26
N MET A 78 1.08 -1.47 11.04
CA MET A 78 1.85 -2.57 11.63
C MET A 78 1.08 -3.27 12.75
N LEU A 79 0.25 -2.54 13.49
CA LEU A 79 -0.65 -3.15 14.48
C LEU A 79 -1.61 -4.11 13.77
N TRP A 80 -2.24 -3.67 12.68
CA TRP A 80 -3.15 -4.51 11.89
C TRP A 80 -2.44 -5.72 11.25
N LYS A 81 -1.18 -5.57 10.84
CA LYS A 81 -0.35 -6.71 10.43
C LYS A 81 -0.16 -7.73 11.56
N CYS A 82 0.17 -7.28 12.78
CA CYS A 82 0.31 -8.17 13.94
C CYS A 82 -1.02 -8.90 14.26
N LEU A 83 -2.14 -8.19 14.24
CA LEU A 83 -3.47 -8.76 14.45
C LEU A 83 -3.81 -9.82 13.39
N LEU A 84 -3.52 -9.55 12.11
CA LEU A 84 -3.67 -10.50 11.01
C LEU A 84 -2.88 -11.79 11.25
N GLN A 85 -1.60 -11.67 11.57
CA GLN A 85 -0.71 -12.81 11.78
C GLN A 85 -1.17 -13.67 12.97
N ARG A 86 -1.59 -13.02 14.06
CA ARG A 86 -2.05 -13.69 15.28
C ARG A 86 -3.41 -14.36 15.09
N GLU A 87 -4.43 -13.62 14.65
CA GLU A 87 -5.82 -14.13 14.61
C GLU A 87 -6.06 -15.13 13.48
N PHE A 88 -5.38 -14.96 12.34
CA PHE A 88 -5.53 -15.84 11.18
C PHE A 88 -4.36 -16.82 11.00
N ARG A 89 -3.37 -16.83 11.90
CA ARG A 89 -2.14 -17.64 11.80
C ARG A 89 -1.43 -17.49 10.46
N LEU A 90 -1.41 -16.27 9.92
CA LEU A 90 -0.77 -15.95 8.66
C LEU A 90 0.70 -15.63 8.85
N THR A 91 1.53 -16.02 7.88
CA THR A 91 2.91 -15.56 7.76
C THR A 91 3.07 -14.77 6.47
N PHE A 92 3.92 -13.76 6.49
CA PHE A 92 4.24 -12.93 5.32
C PHE A 92 5.76 -12.92 5.19
N SER A 93 6.29 -13.26 4.02
CA SER A 93 7.72 -13.11 3.78
C SER A 93 8.09 -11.63 3.67
N GLU A 94 9.34 -11.28 3.98
CA GLU A 94 9.80 -9.89 3.85
C GLU A 94 9.62 -9.35 2.42
N GLU A 95 9.80 -10.20 1.42
CA GLU A 95 9.62 -9.86 0.01
C GLU A 95 8.16 -9.48 -0.31
N VAL A 96 7.18 -10.25 0.21
CA VAL A 96 5.75 -9.89 0.12
C VAL A 96 5.52 -8.51 0.71
N VAL A 97 6.04 -8.26 1.92
CA VAL A 97 5.81 -7.02 2.66
C VAL A 97 6.44 -5.82 1.95
N ARG A 98 7.64 -5.97 1.36
CA ARG A 98 8.36 -4.89 0.65
C ARG A 98 7.62 -4.40 -0.60
N HIS A 99 6.88 -5.27 -1.26
CA HIS A 99 6.09 -4.93 -2.46
C HIS A 99 4.61 -4.67 -2.16
N MET A 100 4.21 -4.83 -0.90
CA MET A 100 2.87 -4.49 -0.42
C MET A 100 2.80 -3.04 0.01
N ASP A 101 2.34 -2.15 -0.87
CA ASP A 101 1.69 -0.91 -0.43
C ASP A 101 0.25 -1.24 0.00
N VAL A 102 0.13 -2.09 1.03
CA VAL A 102 -1.15 -2.63 1.48
C VAL A 102 -1.48 -2.05 2.83
N ARG A 103 -2.65 -1.43 2.87
CA ARG A 103 -3.35 -1.06 4.08
C ARG A 103 -3.84 -2.35 4.78
N TRP A 104 -3.01 -2.92 5.66
CA TRP A 104 -3.28 -4.10 6.49
C TRP A 104 -4.62 -4.03 7.21
N SER A 105 -5.06 -2.85 7.66
CA SER A 105 -6.39 -2.66 8.26
C SER A 105 -7.51 -3.01 7.26
N ALA A 106 -7.43 -2.55 6.01
CA ALA A 106 -8.38 -2.91 4.96
C ALA A 106 -8.31 -4.39 4.59
N TYR A 107 -7.11 -4.96 4.63
CA TYR A 107 -6.88 -6.37 4.37
C TYR A 107 -7.51 -7.28 5.43
N TYR A 108 -7.41 -6.89 6.70
CA TYR A 108 -8.07 -7.55 7.83
C TYR A 108 -9.59 -7.60 7.66
N TYR A 109 -10.23 -6.49 7.28
CA TYR A 109 -11.67 -6.47 7.07
C TYR A 109 -12.10 -7.32 5.87
N ALA A 110 -11.36 -7.28 4.77
CA ALA A 110 -11.66 -8.12 3.60
C ALA A 110 -11.62 -9.63 3.94
N LEU A 111 -10.71 -10.05 4.82
CA LEU A 111 -10.62 -11.42 5.32
C LEU A 111 -11.80 -11.81 6.22
N LEU A 112 -12.17 -10.94 7.18
CA LEU A 112 -13.32 -11.18 8.04
C LEU A 112 -14.61 -11.37 7.24
N GLU A 113 -14.78 -10.59 6.18
CA GLU A 113 -15.96 -10.62 5.34
C GLU A 113 -15.93 -11.75 4.31
N LYS A 114 -14.86 -12.57 4.29
CA LYS A 114 -14.60 -13.62 3.27
C LYS A 114 -14.66 -13.07 1.83
N ARG A 115 -14.52 -11.76 1.64
CA ARG A 115 -14.80 -11.01 0.41
C ARG A 115 -13.60 -10.96 -0.54
N THR A 116 -13.17 -12.11 -1.06
CA THR A 116 -12.01 -12.13 -1.98
C THR A 116 -12.31 -12.75 -3.35
N ASP A 117 -13.35 -13.56 -3.41
CA ASP A 117 -13.78 -14.34 -4.56
C ASP A 117 -14.94 -13.70 -5.33
N PHE A 118 -15.83 -12.93 -4.70
CA PHE A 118 -16.99 -12.31 -5.37
C PHE A 118 -16.81 -10.85 -5.77
N ASP A 119 -15.90 -10.12 -5.13
CA ASP A 119 -15.76 -8.69 -5.39
C ASP A 119 -15.25 -8.43 -6.81
N ALA A 120 -15.90 -7.49 -7.47
CA ALA A 120 -15.44 -6.93 -8.72
C ALA A 120 -14.38 -5.86 -8.40
N SER A 121 -13.19 -5.97 -8.99
CA SER A 121 -12.21 -4.88 -8.96
C SER A 121 -12.59 -3.87 -10.03
N TYR A 122 -13.52 -2.94 -9.76
CA TYR A 122 -13.83 -1.87 -10.70
C TYR A 122 -12.81 -0.74 -10.59
N ASN A 123 -12.39 -0.20 -11.73
CA ASN A 123 -11.74 1.11 -11.81
C ASN A 123 -12.79 2.23 -11.86
N ASP A 124 -13.84 1.99 -12.65
CA ASP A 124 -14.99 2.89 -12.80
C ASP A 124 -16.27 2.03 -12.70
N PRO A 125 -16.94 2.02 -11.54
CA PRO A 125 -18.12 1.20 -11.32
C PRO A 125 -19.32 1.67 -12.16
N ASP A 126 -19.44 2.97 -12.41
CA ASP A 126 -20.56 3.56 -13.17
C ASP A 126 -20.50 3.13 -14.63
N LYS A 127 -19.28 3.11 -15.20
CA LYS A 127 -19.04 2.61 -16.57
C LYS A 127 -18.81 1.10 -16.64
N LYS A 128 -18.91 0.38 -15.51
CA LYS A 128 -18.64 -1.06 -15.39
C LYS A 128 -17.24 -1.47 -15.92
N ILE A 129 -16.25 -0.58 -15.79
CA ILE A 129 -14.88 -0.86 -16.22
C ILE A 129 -14.15 -1.59 -15.10
N LEU A 130 -13.89 -2.87 -15.32
CA LEU A 130 -13.13 -3.73 -14.41
C LEU A 130 -11.62 -3.53 -14.59
N GLY A 131 -10.86 -3.77 -13.52
CA GLY A 131 -9.41 -3.60 -13.43
C GLY A 131 -9.00 -2.35 -12.67
N CYS A 132 -7.82 -1.83 -13.00
CA CYS A 132 -7.41 -0.47 -12.60
C CYS A 132 -7.42 0.44 -13.83
N GLN A 133 -7.14 1.73 -13.64
CA GLN A 133 -7.04 2.69 -14.75
C GLN A 133 -5.95 2.32 -15.77
N HIS A 134 -4.91 1.60 -15.35
CA HIS A 134 -3.76 1.23 -16.17
C HIS A 134 -3.97 -0.07 -16.94
N TYR A 135 -4.62 -1.05 -16.30
CA TYR A 135 -4.91 -2.37 -16.87
C TYR A 135 -6.36 -2.71 -16.60
N GLN A 136 -7.21 -2.42 -17.60
CA GLN A 136 -8.57 -2.91 -17.62
C GLN A 136 -8.53 -4.43 -17.77
N ARG A 137 -9.26 -5.16 -16.92
CA ARG A 137 -9.24 -6.62 -16.92
C ARG A 137 -10.60 -7.17 -16.59
N ASN A 138 -11.01 -8.19 -17.33
CA ASN A 138 -12.22 -8.96 -17.03
C ASN A 138 -11.89 -10.34 -16.45
N VAL A 139 -10.76 -10.44 -15.73
CA VAL A 139 -10.25 -11.71 -15.19
C VAL A 139 -9.78 -11.55 -13.75
N LYS A 140 -9.93 -12.61 -12.96
CA LYS A 140 -9.38 -12.77 -11.60
C LYS A 140 -8.19 -13.73 -11.66
N ILE A 141 -7.22 -13.58 -10.76
CA ILE A 141 -6.13 -14.54 -10.65
C ILE A 141 -6.58 -15.73 -9.80
N LEU A 142 -6.30 -16.95 -10.26
CA LEU A 142 -6.55 -18.17 -9.49
C LEU A 142 -5.30 -18.49 -8.67
N ALA A 143 -5.43 -18.55 -7.35
CA ALA A 143 -4.34 -18.99 -6.49
C ALA A 143 -4.14 -20.50 -6.61
N GLU A 144 -2.96 -20.92 -7.02
CA GLU A 144 -2.63 -22.35 -7.15
C GLU A 144 -2.74 -23.10 -5.83
N CYS A 145 -2.42 -22.45 -4.71
CA CYS A 145 -2.35 -23.08 -3.39
C CYS A 145 -3.69 -23.51 -2.80
N CYS A 146 -4.81 -22.85 -3.14
CA CYS A 146 -6.14 -23.23 -2.64
C CYS A 146 -7.26 -23.13 -3.67
N GLN A 147 -6.93 -22.89 -4.93
CA GLN A 147 -7.89 -22.82 -6.03
C GLN A 147 -8.99 -21.78 -5.79
N ARG A 148 -8.62 -20.64 -5.19
CA ARG A 148 -9.52 -19.49 -4.98
C ARG A 148 -9.15 -18.35 -5.91
N PHE A 149 -10.17 -17.61 -6.35
CA PHE A 149 -10.00 -16.44 -7.19
C PHE A 149 -9.75 -15.19 -6.36
N PHE A 150 -8.86 -14.33 -6.85
CA PHE A 150 -8.52 -13.05 -6.26
C PHE A 150 -8.64 -11.93 -7.28
N ALA A 151 -9.28 -10.85 -6.88
CA ALA A 151 -9.43 -9.66 -7.71
C ALA A 151 -8.27 -8.67 -7.58
N LYS A 152 -7.45 -8.75 -6.53
CA LYS A 152 -6.27 -7.91 -6.26
C LYS A 152 -5.39 -8.51 -5.16
N GLY A 153 -4.18 -7.96 -4.97
CA GLY A 153 -3.25 -8.31 -3.90
C GLY A 153 -2.11 -9.23 -4.37
N PRO A 154 -0.96 -9.24 -3.66
CA PRO A 154 0.21 -10.04 -4.04
C PRO A 154 0.16 -11.48 -3.55
N ALA A 155 -0.66 -11.79 -2.54
CA ALA A 155 -0.62 -13.05 -1.81
C ALA A 155 -2.00 -13.66 -1.64
N CYS A 156 -2.06 -14.98 -1.47
CA CYS A 156 -3.25 -15.73 -1.17
C CYS A 156 -3.70 -15.49 0.27
N LEU A 157 -4.99 -15.18 0.42
CA LEU A 157 -5.61 -14.80 1.70
C LEU A 157 -6.19 -15.99 2.46
N SER A 158 -6.17 -17.19 1.87
CA SER A 158 -6.68 -18.35 2.58
C SER A 158 -5.83 -18.62 3.84
N PRO A 159 -6.45 -18.77 5.03
CA PRO A 159 -5.70 -19.05 6.27
C PRO A 159 -4.82 -20.29 6.15
N VAL A 160 -5.24 -21.29 5.36
CA VAL A 160 -4.46 -22.52 5.12
C VAL A 160 -3.29 -22.31 4.16
N CYS A 161 -3.20 -21.17 3.48
CA CYS A 161 -2.17 -20.88 2.49
C CYS A 161 -1.07 -19.97 3.00
N GLN A 162 -1.18 -19.45 4.23
CA GLN A 162 -0.12 -18.72 4.91
C GLN A 162 0.53 -17.62 4.02
N GLY A 163 -0.28 -16.84 3.30
CA GLY A 163 0.22 -15.72 2.52
C GLY A 163 1.11 -16.09 1.32
N LYS A 164 0.99 -17.30 0.76
CA LYS A 164 1.71 -17.68 -0.48
C LYS A 164 1.47 -16.66 -1.59
N HIS A 165 2.55 -16.23 -2.25
CA HIS A 165 2.47 -15.30 -3.38
C HIS A 165 1.55 -15.83 -4.49
N LEU A 166 0.78 -14.93 -5.09
CA LEU A 166 -0.09 -15.22 -6.23
C LEU A 166 0.66 -15.17 -7.56
N ALA A 167 1.78 -14.45 -7.62
CA ALA A 167 2.64 -14.32 -8.78
C ALA A 167 4.07 -13.94 -8.35
N LEU A 168 5.06 -14.17 -9.21
CA LEU A 168 6.45 -13.74 -9.00
C LEU A 168 6.61 -12.21 -8.93
N TYR A 169 5.78 -11.47 -9.66
CA TYR A 169 5.71 -10.02 -9.60
C TYR A 169 4.26 -9.57 -9.38
N TYR A 170 4.08 -8.61 -8.48
CA TYR A 170 2.82 -7.91 -8.29
C TYR A 170 3.08 -6.40 -8.18
N CYS A 171 2.30 -5.61 -8.93
CA CYS A 171 2.28 -4.16 -8.78
C CYS A 171 0.96 -3.74 -8.11
N SER A 172 1.02 -3.11 -6.94
CA SER A 172 -0.16 -2.63 -6.21
C SER A 172 -0.88 -1.49 -6.94
N VAL A 173 -0.14 -0.58 -7.58
CA VAL A 173 -0.67 0.57 -8.31
C VAL A 173 -1.47 0.13 -9.54
N CYS A 174 -0.93 -0.81 -10.29
CA CYS A 174 -1.53 -1.36 -11.50
C CYS A 174 -2.43 -2.58 -11.23
N ASN A 175 -2.43 -3.09 -9.99
CA ASN A 175 -2.89 -4.42 -9.63
C ASN A 175 -2.39 -5.54 -10.57
N PHE A 176 -1.24 -5.37 -11.22
CA PHE A 176 -0.76 -6.28 -12.26
C PHE A 176 -0.01 -7.47 -11.66
N TRP A 177 -0.18 -8.66 -12.23
CA TRP A 177 0.53 -9.88 -11.86
C TRP A 177 1.31 -10.44 -13.03
N ASP A 178 2.54 -10.89 -12.79
CA ASP A 178 3.32 -11.65 -13.77
C ASP A 178 4.05 -12.80 -13.06
N ASN A 179 3.97 -14.01 -13.62
CA ASN A 179 4.57 -15.21 -13.05
C ASN A 179 5.71 -15.74 -13.91
N THR A 180 6.24 -14.95 -14.85
CA THR A 180 7.31 -15.39 -15.75
C THR A 180 8.65 -15.41 -15.00
N PRO A 181 9.31 -16.57 -14.86
CA PRO A 181 10.59 -16.65 -14.17
C PRO A 181 11.65 -15.82 -14.90
N GLY A 182 12.53 -15.17 -14.14
CA GLY A 182 13.68 -14.44 -14.69
C GLY A 182 13.36 -13.09 -15.35
N LYS A 183 12.08 -12.70 -15.46
CA LYS A 183 11.73 -11.33 -15.85
C LYS A 183 11.84 -10.40 -14.64
N SER A 184 12.54 -9.29 -14.83
CA SER A 184 12.44 -8.14 -13.92
C SER A 184 11.39 -7.19 -14.46
N ILE A 185 10.48 -6.75 -13.60
CA ILE A 185 9.44 -5.78 -13.93
C ILE A 185 9.48 -4.69 -12.86
N PHE A 186 9.30 -3.44 -13.26
CA PHE A 186 9.19 -2.33 -12.33
C PHE A 186 8.08 -1.38 -12.76
N HIS A 187 7.49 -0.67 -11.80
CA HIS A 187 6.52 0.40 -12.07
C HIS A 187 7.23 1.75 -12.13
N CYS A 188 6.97 2.55 -13.17
CA CYS A 188 7.35 3.96 -13.19
C CYS A 188 6.19 4.79 -12.64
N PRO A 189 6.36 5.53 -11.53
CA PRO A 189 5.30 6.37 -10.96
C PRO A 189 4.84 7.50 -11.91
N ASP A 190 5.78 8.08 -12.66
CA ASP A 190 5.48 9.22 -13.53
C ASP A 190 4.70 8.81 -14.80
N CYS A 191 5.13 7.73 -15.46
CA CYS A 191 4.41 7.17 -16.61
C CYS A 191 3.18 6.35 -16.20
N ASN A 192 3.13 5.91 -14.94
CA ASN A 192 2.07 5.07 -14.37
C ASN A 192 1.89 3.72 -15.11
N VAL A 193 3.02 3.13 -15.53
CA VAL A 193 3.09 1.90 -16.34
C VAL A 193 4.15 0.96 -15.74
N CYS A 194 3.89 -0.34 -15.80
CA CYS A 194 4.90 -1.36 -15.50
C CYS A 194 5.74 -1.67 -16.76
N TYR A 195 7.06 -1.55 -16.66
CA TYR A 195 8.02 -1.83 -17.72
C TYR A 195 8.82 -3.10 -17.43
N LEU A 196 9.25 -3.78 -18.48
CA LEU A 196 10.21 -4.88 -18.39
C LEU A 196 11.62 -4.30 -18.19
N GLY A 197 12.19 -4.52 -17.02
CA GLY A 197 13.48 -3.99 -16.61
C GLY A 197 13.71 -4.09 -15.10
N ARG A 198 14.91 -3.72 -14.66
CA ARG A 198 15.34 -3.70 -13.25
C ARG A 198 14.96 -2.42 -12.52
N GLY A 199 14.71 -1.32 -13.22
CA GLY A 199 14.21 -0.10 -12.60
C GLY A 199 14.73 1.21 -13.17
N LEU A 200 14.09 2.30 -12.74
CA LEU A 200 14.57 3.65 -12.93
C LEU A 200 15.96 3.80 -12.27
N GLY A 201 16.90 4.40 -13.00
CA GLY A 201 18.28 4.56 -12.58
C GLY A 201 19.14 3.31 -12.75
N VAL A 202 18.59 2.16 -13.14
CA VAL A 202 19.36 0.92 -13.41
C VAL A 202 19.49 0.70 -14.92
N ASP A 203 18.39 0.36 -15.58
CA ASP A 203 18.32 0.11 -17.02
C ASP A 203 17.33 1.04 -17.73
N TYR A 204 16.51 1.78 -16.99
CA TYR A 204 15.67 2.86 -17.51
C TYR A 204 15.96 4.20 -16.85
N TYR A 205 15.58 5.28 -17.51
CA TYR A 205 15.38 6.59 -16.91
C TYR A 205 14.08 7.20 -17.43
N HIS A 206 13.42 8.01 -16.61
CA HIS A 206 12.25 8.78 -17.02
C HIS A 206 12.72 10.14 -17.54
N CYS A 207 12.34 10.51 -18.76
CA CYS A 207 12.51 11.87 -19.25
C CYS A 207 11.25 12.66 -18.95
N THR A 208 11.37 13.68 -18.09
CA THR A 208 10.27 14.58 -17.71
C THR A 208 9.80 15.44 -18.87
N GLU A 209 10.69 15.85 -19.78
CA GLU A 209 10.32 16.65 -20.95
C GLU A 209 9.49 15.87 -21.98
N CYS A 210 9.81 14.59 -22.18
CA CYS A 210 9.04 13.70 -23.05
C CYS A 210 7.89 13.00 -22.32
N ASN A 211 7.85 13.08 -20.98
CA ASN A 211 6.97 12.31 -20.10
C ASN A 211 6.96 10.79 -20.39
N MET A 212 8.15 10.23 -20.67
CA MET A 212 8.32 8.86 -21.17
C MET A 212 9.57 8.22 -20.58
N CYS A 213 9.50 6.91 -20.32
CA CYS A 213 10.67 6.13 -19.92
C CYS A 213 11.46 5.64 -21.14
N PHE A 214 12.78 5.72 -21.05
CA PHE A 214 13.71 5.25 -22.07
C PHE A 214 14.81 4.38 -21.44
N ASP A 215 15.44 3.55 -22.27
CA ASP A 215 16.62 2.78 -21.87
C ASP A 215 17.76 3.73 -21.45
N LYS A 216 18.33 3.48 -20.27
CA LYS A 216 19.39 4.29 -19.65
C LYS A 216 20.60 4.48 -20.54
N ARG A 217 20.88 3.55 -21.47
CA ARG A 217 21.97 3.68 -22.46
C ARG A 217 21.83 4.92 -23.33
N TYR A 218 20.61 5.41 -23.55
CA TYR A 218 20.36 6.60 -24.36
C TYR A 218 20.23 7.88 -23.54
N GLN A 219 20.44 7.85 -22.22
CA GLN A 219 20.21 9.02 -21.37
C GLN A 219 21.01 10.26 -21.81
N ALA A 220 22.24 10.07 -22.30
CA ALA A 220 23.08 11.17 -22.78
C ALA A 220 22.81 11.59 -24.25
N SER A 221 22.24 10.70 -25.06
CA SER A 221 22.09 10.90 -26.53
C SER A 221 20.64 11.06 -26.98
N HIS A 222 19.69 10.91 -26.06
CA HIS A 222 18.28 11.01 -26.33
C HIS A 222 17.90 12.42 -26.77
N LYS A 223 17.06 12.49 -27.80
CA LYS A 223 16.57 13.74 -28.39
C LYS A 223 15.08 13.86 -28.11
N HIS A 224 14.66 15.02 -27.61
CA HIS A 224 13.25 15.33 -27.42
C HIS A 224 12.59 15.55 -28.78
N ILE A 225 11.54 14.79 -29.07
CA ILE A 225 10.70 15.04 -30.24
C ILE A 225 9.80 16.23 -29.88
N THR A 226 10.22 17.43 -30.25
CA THR A 226 9.32 18.59 -30.23
C THR A 226 8.30 18.38 -31.35
N HIS A 227 7.04 18.13 -31.01
CA HIS A 227 5.96 18.26 -31.99
C HIS A 227 5.97 19.70 -32.48
N LYS A 228 6.52 19.93 -33.68
CA LYS A 228 6.36 21.18 -34.41
C LYS A 228 4.85 21.30 -34.62
N LYS A 229 4.17 22.18 -33.87
CA LYS A 229 2.74 22.47 -34.07
C LYS A 229 2.56 22.83 -35.55
N MET A 230 2.05 21.90 -36.34
CA MET A 230 1.38 22.25 -37.59
C MET A 230 0.03 22.79 -37.16
N VAL A 231 -0.03 24.10 -36.91
CA VAL A 231 -1.30 24.81 -36.87
C VAL A 231 -1.73 24.91 -38.32
N GLU A 232 -2.46 23.91 -38.81
CA GLU A 232 -3.26 24.11 -40.00
C GLU A 232 -4.41 25.04 -39.60
N VAL A 233 -4.30 26.30 -40.05
CA VAL A 233 -5.40 27.26 -40.00
C VAL A 233 -6.46 26.72 -40.95
N VAL A 234 -7.52 26.14 -40.40
CA VAL A 234 -8.72 25.83 -41.18
C VAL A 234 -9.36 27.19 -41.53
N PRO A 235 -9.41 27.60 -42.81
CA PRO A 235 -10.12 28.82 -43.18
C PRO A 235 -11.62 28.65 -42.90
N PRO A 236 -12.32 29.74 -42.53
CA PRO A 236 -13.74 29.67 -42.24
C PRO A 236 -14.52 29.26 -43.49
N VAL A 237 -15.59 28.49 -43.25
CA VAL A 237 -16.51 27.97 -44.25
C VAL A 237 -17.33 29.14 -44.80
N ASP A 238 -17.26 29.38 -46.11
CA ASP A 238 -18.21 30.24 -46.79
C ASP A 238 -19.52 29.45 -46.95
N GLU A 239 -20.54 29.83 -46.16
CA GLU A 239 -21.93 29.46 -46.41
C GLU A 239 -22.41 30.27 -47.61
N GLU A 240 -22.35 29.68 -48.82
CA GLU A 240 -23.13 30.17 -49.96
C GLU A 240 -24.40 29.35 -50.15
N GLU A 241 -25.47 30.11 -50.27
CA GLU A 241 -26.87 29.75 -50.44
C GLU A 241 -27.11 28.85 -51.66
N ALA A 242 -28.04 27.91 -51.52
CA ALA A 242 -28.86 27.46 -52.64
C ALA A 242 -30.25 27.08 -52.12
N GLU A 243 -31.13 28.10 -52.05
CA GLU A 243 -32.54 27.91 -52.33
C GLU A 243 -32.70 27.37 -53.77
N GLY A 244 -33.52 26.34 -53.95
CA GLY A 244 -33.87 25.77 -55.26
C GLY A 244 -34.40 24.35 -55.17
#